data_AF-A0A2M7ZUE0-F1
#
_entry.id   AF-A0A2M7ZUE0-F1
#
_cell.length_a   1.000
_cell.length_b   1.000
_cell.length_c   1.000
_cell.angle_alpha   90.00
_cell.angle_beta   90.00
_cell.angle_gamma   90.00
#
_symmetry.space_group_name_H-M   'P 1'
#
loop_
_entity.id
_entity.type
_entity.pdbx_description
1 polymer ?
#
loop_
_entity_poly.entity_id
_entity_poly.type
_entity_poly.pdbx_seq_one_letter_code
_entity_poly.pdbx_strand_id
1 'polypeptide(L)'
;LSTNNGTSWAVVNSGLTNTSLLALAVSGANLFAGTYRGGAWRRPLSEMITSVEQLSSGLPVHFLLQQNYPNPFNPSTTISYQIPEASNVTLIVYDILGKEIAKLVNGEKDAGTYDAQFSTSNFQLPSGIYFYRLEARSKVSSKHYTEVRKMALLR
;
A
#
# COMPACT_ATOMS: atom_id res chain seq x y z
N LEU A 1 -5.31 17.53 -20.87
CA LEU A 1 -4.65 16.26 -20.52
C LEU A 1 -4.02 16.41 -19.14
N SER A 2 -4.34 15.50 -18.21
CA SER A 2 -3.78 15.52 -16.87
C SER A 2 -2.88 14.29 -16.70
N THR A 3 -1.69 14.49 -16.13
CA THR A 3 -0.77 13.41 -15.75
C THR A 3 -0.85 13.07 -14.26
N ASN A 4 -1.62 13.84 -13.48
CA ASN A 4 -1.67 13.78 -12.02
C ASN A 4 -3.10 13.71 -11.49
N ASN A 5 -3.91 12.76 -11.97
CA ASN A 5 -5.28 12.50 -11.49
C ASN A 5 -6.19 13.74 -11.42
N GLY A 6 -6.02 14.67 -12.36
CA GLY A 6 -6.85 15.88 -12.45
C GLY A 6 -6.42 17.03 -11.54
N THR A 7 -5.29 16.93 -10.80
CA THR A 7 -4.74 18.03 -10.00
C THR A 7 -4.26 19.20 -10.87
N SER A 8 -3.76 18.92 -12.07
CA SER A 8 -3.42 19.93 -13.07
C SER A 8 -3.76 19.45 -14.48
N TRP A 9 -4.01 20.39 -15.39
CA TRP A 9 -4.44 20.11 -16.76
C TRP A 9 -3.59 20.88 -17.77
N ALA A 10 -2.92 20.17 -18.67
CA ALA A 10 -2.32 20.74 -19.87
C ALA A 10 -3.37 20.83 -20.99
N VAL A 11 -3.50 21.99 -21.64
CA VAL A 11 -4.42 22.16 -22.76
C VAL A 11 -3.88 21.41 -23.98
N VAL A 12 -4.73 20.63 -24.66
CA VAL A 12 -4.40 19.95 -25.92
C VAL A 12 -5.38 20.42 -26.98
N ASN A 13 -5.02 21.49 -27.68
CA ASN A 13 -5.86 22.13 -28.71
C ASN A 13 -5.09 22.47 -29.99
N SER A 14 -3.89 21.93 -30.19
CA SER A 14 -3.13 22.17 -31.43
C SER A 14 -3.93 21.73 -32.65
N GLY A 15 -4.09 22.64 -33.61
CA GLY A 15 -4.89 22.42 -34.82
C GLY A 15 -6.41 22.51 -34.64
N LEU A 16 -6.93 22.80 -33.43
CA LEU A 16 -8.33 23.16 -33.26
C LEU A 16 -8.55 24.61 -33.72
N THR A 17 -9.42 24.78 -34.71
CA THR A 17 -9.84 26.11 -35.20
C THR A 17 -10.90 26.75 -34.30
N ASN A 18 -11.59 25.96 -33.48
CA ASN A 18 -12.55 26.42 -32.50
C ASN A 18 -12.52 25.50 -31.26
N THR A 19 -12.55 26.09 -30.07
CA THR A 19 -12.54 25.39 -28.78
C THR A 19 -13.94 24.97 -28.32
N SER A 20 -15.00 25.47 -28.95
CA SER A 20 -16.37 25.00 -28.73
C SER A 20 -16.61 23.67 -29.43
N LEU A 21 -16.50 22.58 -28.66
CA LEU A 21 -16.77 21.22 -29.12
C LEU A 21 -18.27 20.92 -28.96
N LEU A 22 -18.90 20.42 -30.03
CA LEU A 22 -20.29 19.98 -30.01
C LEU A 22 -20.43 18.49 -29.71
N ALA A 23 -19.43 17.70 -30.13
CA ALA A 23 -19.43 16.26 -29.97
C ALA A 23 -18.01 15.71 -29.89
N LEU A 24 -17.86 14.61 -29.15
CA LEU A 24 -16.65 13.81 -29.08
C LEU A 24 -17.02 12.36 -29.42
N ALA A 25 -16.18 11.71 -30.22
CA ALA A 25 -16.36 10.30 -30.57
C ALA A 25 -15.00 9.60 -30.63
N VAL A 26 -14.97 8.33 -30.23
CA VAL A 26 -13.79 7.48 -30.36
C VAL A 26 -14.07 6.43 -31.42
N SER A 27 -13.14 6.24 -32.36
CA SER A 27 -13.22 5.16 -33.34
C SER A 27 -11.83 4.61 -33.63
N GLY A 28 -11.65 3.31 -33.40
CA GLY A 28 -10.36 2.66 -33.46
C GLY A 28 -9.33 3.34 -32.54
N ALA A 29 -8.17 3.68 -33.09
CA ALA A 29 -7.09 4.34 -32.37
C ALA A 29 -7.17 5.87 -32.34
N ASN A 30 -8.31 6.49 -32.68
CA ASN A 30 -8.44 7.95 -32.81
C ASN A 30 -9.60 8.52 -31.97
N LEU A 31 -9.35 9.68 -31.36
CA LEU A 31 -10.39 10.58 -30.87
C LEU A 31 -10.74 11.60 -31.95
N PHE A 32 -12.03 11.84 -32.12
CA PHE A 32 -12.60 12.84 -32.99
C PHE A 32 -13.38 13.88 -32.16
N ALA A 33 -13.23 15.15 -32.50
CA ALA A 33 -13.99 16.25 -31.93
C ALA A 33 -14.67 17.05 -33.04
N GLY A 34 -15.99 17.12 -33.00
CA GLY A 34 -16.78 18.00 -33.87
C GLY A 34 -16.78 19.41 -33.30
N THR A 35 -16.31 20.38 -34.07
CA THR A 35 -16.23 21.79 -33.64
C THR A 35 -17.39 22.61 -34.20
N TYR A 36 -17.85 23.62 -33.45
CA TYR A 36 -18.86 24.54 -33.94
C TYR A 36 -18.33 25.32 -35.16
N ARG A 37 -18.92 25.08 -36.33
CA ARG A 37 -18.56 25.68 -37.64
C ARG A 37 -17.12 25.39 -38.15
N GLY A 38 -16.33 24.55 -37.50
CA GLY A 38 -14.90 24.35 -37.82
C GLY A 38 -14.52 22.96 -38.34
N GLY A 39 -15.49 22.05 -38.52
CA GLY A 39 -15.25 20.68 -38.99
C GLY A 39 -14.86 19.70 -37.88
N ALA A 40 -14.26 18.57 -38.27
CA ALA A 40 -13.86 17.49 -37.36
C ALA A 40 -12.34 17.51 -37.10
N TRP A 41 -11.97 17.62 -35.83
CA TRP A 41 -10.59 17.48 -35.37
C TRP A 41 -10.32 16.03 -35.00
N ARG A 42 -9.11 15.54 -35.30
CA ARG A 42 -8.69 14.16 -35.05
C ARG A 42 -7.35 14.13 -34.34
N ARG A 43 -7.22 13.26 -33.35
CA ARG A 43 -5.93 12.89 -32.75
C ARG A 43 -5.85 11.40 -32.44
N PRO A 44 -4.68 10.77 -32.60
CA PRO A 44 -4.48 9.41 -32.14
C PRO A 44 -4.57 9.34 -30.61
N LEU A 45 -5.22 8.28 -30.13
CA LEU A 45 -5.34 7.98 -28.70
C LEU A 45 -3.96 7.80 -28.07
N SER A 46 -2.94 7.36 -28.82
CA SER A 46 -1.57 7.20 -28.31
C SER A 46 -0.95 8.50 -27.76
N GLU A 47 -1.40 9.67 -28.21
CA GLU A 47 -0.98 10.97 -27.66
C GLU A 47 -1.85 11.42 -26.49
N MET A 48 -2.95 10.70 -26.22
CA MET A 48 -3.87 10.90 -25.09
C MET A 48 -3.66 9.89 -23.98
N ILE A 49 -2.92 8.80 -24.23
CA ILE A 49 -2.46 7.87 -23.21
C ILE A 49 -1.29 8.55 -22.49
N THR A 50 -1.60 9.39 -21.50
CA THR A 50 -0.61 9.70 -20.47
C THR A 50 -0.60 8.55 -19.50
N SER A 51 0.55 7.88 -19.37
CA SER A 51 0.82 7.01 -18.24
C SER A 51 0.37 7.73 -16.97
N VAL A 52 -0.49 7.09 -16.18
CA VAL A 52 -0.67 7.49 -14.80
C VAL A 52 0.71 7.39 -14.18
N GLU A 53 1.27 8.49 -13.67
CA GLU A 53 2.37 8.37 -12.72
C GLU A 53 1.85 7.48 -11.60
N GLN A 54 2.25 6.22 -11.62
CA GLN A 54 2.09 5.40 -10.44
C GLN A 54 2.99 6.08 -9.42
N LEU A 55 2.39 6.80 -8.46
CA LEU A 55 3.03 7.14 -7.19
C LEU A 55 3.27 5.83 -6.41
N SER A 56 3.95 4.86 -7.02
CA SER A 56 4.59 3.77 -6.31
C SER A 56 6.04 4.18 -6.12
N SER A 57 6.26 5.15 -5.23
CA SER A 57 7.38 4.96 -4.31
C SER A 57 7.14 3.57 -3.70
N GLY A 58 8.11 2.66 -3.69
CA GLY A 58 7.96 1.30 -3.14
C GLY A 58 7.65 1.24 -1.63
N LEU A 59 7.10 2.32 -1.07
CA LEU A 59 6.65 2.48 0.28
C LEU A 59 5.20 2.01 0.42
N PRO A 60 4.83 1.42 1.56
CA PRO A 60 3.46 1.01 1.81
C PRO A 60 2.52 2.22 1.90
N VAL A 61 1.26 2.02 1.49
CA VAL A 61 0.21 3.06 1.57
C VAL A 61 -0.63 2.92 2.86
N HIS A 62 -0.63 1.73 3.47
CA HIS A 62 -1.40 1.42 4.67
C HIS A 62 -0.57 0.67 5.70
N PHE A 63 -0.98 0.75 6.96
CA PHE A 63 -0.51 -0.18 7.98
C PHE A 63 -1.05 -1.57 7.67
N LEU A 64 -0.20 -2.59 7.78
CA LEU A 64 -0.59 -3.98 7.58
C LEU A 64 0.25 -4.88 8.49
N LEU A 65 -0.39 -5.77 9.23
CA LEU A 65 0.26 -6.91 9.87
C LEU A 65 -0.12 -8.15 9.06
N GLN A 66 0.87 -8.90 8.56
CA GLN A 66 0.62 -10.13 7.81
C GLN A 66 0.58 -11.35 8.73
N GLN A 67 -0.01 -12.44 8.23
CA GLN A 67 0.09 -13.73 8.90
C GLN A 67 1.55 -14.20 8.91
N ASN A 68 2.01 -14.67 10.07
CA ASN A 68 3.34 -15.26 10.20
C ASN A 68 3.51 -16.47 9.28
N TYR A 69 4.70 -16.63 8.70
CA TYR A 69 5.05 -17.77 7.86
C TYR A 69 6.41 -18.36 8.26
N PRO A 70 6.51 -19.70 8.44
CA PRO A 70 5.42 -20.68 8.38
C PRO A 70 4.42 -20.54 9.55
N ASN A 71 3.18 -21.00 9.36
CA ASN A 71 2.18 -21.21 10.42
C ASN A 71 1.33 -22.46 10.08
N PRO A 72 1.37 -23.54 10.89
CA PRO A 72 2.11 -23.67 12.15
C PRO A 72 3.64 -23.57 11.98
N PHE A 73 4.35 -23.17 13.03
CA PHE A 73 5.80 -22.97 12.99
C PHE A 73 6.54 -23.87 13.97
N ASN A 74 7.80 -24.21 13.65
CA ASN A 74 8.74 -24.92 14.52
C ASN A 74 10.18 -24.83 13.98
N PRO A 75 11.18 -24.37 14.76
CA PRO A 75 11.06 -23.60 16.00
C PRO A 75 10.85 -22.09 15.74
N SER A 76 10.89 -21.65 14.47
CA SER A 76 10.90 -20.25 14.07
C SER A 76 9.86 -19.89 13.01
N THR A 77 9.45 -18.63 13.01
CA THR A 77 8.54 -18.01 12.02
C THR A 77 8.95 -16.58 11.76
N THR A 78 8.51 -16.03 10.63
CA THR A 78 8.68 -14.63 10.28
C THR A 78 7.34 -13.91 10.30
N ILE A 79 7.28 -12.75 10.95
CA ILE A 79 6.12 -11.86 10.99
C ILE A 79 6.44 -10.63 10.14
N SER A 80 5.78 -10.51 9.00
CA SER A 80 5.93 -9.39 8.08
C SER A 80 4.89 -8.31 8.37
N TYR A 81 5.30 -7.04 8.32
CA TYR A 81 4.41 -5.90 8.53
C TYR A 81 4.84 -4.66 7.73
N GLN A 82 3.87 -3.77 7.49
CA GLN A 82 4.05 -2.57 6.70
C GLN A 82 3.73 -1.32 7.51
N ILE A 83 4.58 -0.31 7.34
CA ILE A 83 4.47 1.00 7.97
C ILE A 83 4.44 2.04 6.83
N PRO A 84 3.36 2.82 6.67
CA PRO A 84 3.24 3.78 5.56
C PRO A 84 3.92 5.12 5.82
N GLU A 85 4.26 5.43 7.09
CA GLU A 85 4.85 6.70 7.51
C GLU A 85 5.62 6.53 8.82
N ALA A 86 6.57 7.42 9.10
CA ALA A 86 7.40 7.34 10.30
C ALA A 86 6.56 7.16 11.57
N SER A 87 6.75 6.05 12.27
CA SER A 87 5.89 5.60 13.38
C SER A 87 6.71 4.99 14.51
N ASN A 88 6.24 5.14 15.74
CA ASN A 88 6.74 4.34 16.87
C ASN A 88 6.02 2.99 16.86
N VAL A 89 6.78 1.90 16.70
CA VAL A 89 6.28 0.55 16.45
C VAL A 89 6.68 -0.39 17.58
N THR A 90 5.70 -1.14 18.07
CA THR A 90 5.89 -2.20 19.06
C THR A 90 5.25 -3.49 18.55
N LEU A 91 6.04 -4.57 18.49
CA LEU A 91 5.55 -5.90 18.14
C LEU A 91 5.86 -6.86 19.29
N ILE A 92 4.81 -7.38 19.93
CA ILE A 92 4.92 -8.25 21.10
C ILE A 92 4.18 -9.56 20.85
N VAL A 93 4.77 -10.66 21.31
CA VAL A 93 4.19 -12.00 21.36
C VAL A 93 3.62 -12.28 22.74
N TYR A 94 2.42 -12.86 22.78
CA TYR A 94 1.64 -13.18 23.96
C TYR A 94 1.24 -14.66 23.97
N ASP A 95 1.07 -15.24 25.16
CA ASP A 95 0.36 -16.52 25.32
C ASP A 95 -1.17 -16.33 25.37
N ILE A 96 -1.91 -17.42 25.52
CA ILE A 96 -3.38 -17.41 25.59
C ILE A 96 -3.95 -16.69 26.82
N LEU A 97 -3.12 -16.48 27.85
CA LEU A 97 -3.50 -15.76 29.07
C LEU A 97 -3.18 -14.26 28.95
N GLY A 98 -2.60 -13.83 27.83
CA GLY A 98 -2.19 -12.43 27.61
C GLY A 98 -0.86 -12.08 28.27
N LYS A 99 -0.07 -13.06 28.71
CA LYS A 99 1.27 -12.81 29.25
C LYS A 99 2.24 -12.50 28.11
N GLU A 100 3.02 -11.44 28.27
CA GLU A 100 4.10 -11.09 27.34
C GLU A 100 5.20 -12.16 27.37
N ILE A 101 5.46 -12.75 26.21
CA ILE A 101 6.48 -13.78 26.02
C ILE A 101 7.75 -13.16 25.45
N ALA A 102 7.62 -12.32 24.43
CA ALA A 102 8.76 -11.68 23.77
C ALA A 102 8.35 -10.36 23.12
N LYS A 103 9.22 -9.36 23.19
CA LYS A 103 9.10 -8.10 22.45
C LYS A 103 10.07 -8.15 21.27
N LEU A 104 9.53 -8.29 20.05
CA LEU A 104 10.32 -8.47 18.83
C LEU A 104 10.79 -7.13 18.26
N VAL A 105 9.97 -6.11 18.40
CA VAL A 105 10.26 -4.75 17.93
C VAL A 105 9.78 -3.77 19.00
N ASN A 106 10.58 -2.74 19.26
CA ASN A 106 10.25 -1.64 20.16
C ASN A 106 11.05 -0.39 19.78
N GLY A 107 10.48 0.46 18.93
CA GLY A 107 11.13 1.71 18.56
C GLY A 107 10.58 2.32 17.27
N GLU A 108 11.24 3.39 16.84
CA GLU A 108 10.83 4.13 15.66
C GLU A 108 11.20 3.39 14.36
N LYS A 109 10.29 3.43 13.40
CA LYS A 109 10.45 2.87 12.05
C LYS A 109 9.97 3.88 11.03
N ASP A 110 10.75 4.06 9.98
CA ASP A 110 10.36 4.85 8.80
C ASP A 110 9.32 4.08 7.96
N ALA A 111 8.77 4.76 6.95
CA ALA A 111 7.91 4.12 5.97
C ALA A 111 8.65 2.96 5.30
N GLY A 112 8.05 1.77 5.27
CA GLY A 112 8.68 0.57 4.72
C GLY A 112 7.96 -0.72 5.11
N THR A 113 8.42 -1.82 4.50
CA THR A 113 8.04 -3.19 4.86
C THR A 113 9.15 -3.80 5.70
N TYR A 114 8.79 -4.49 6.77
CA TYR A 114 9.72 -5.05 7.75
C TYR A 114 9.34 -6.49 8.08
N ASP A 115 10.37 -7.27 8.41
CA ASP A 115 10.25 -8.64 8.88
C ASP A 115 10.81 -8.75 10.29
N ALA A 116 10.03 -9.35 11.19
CA ALA A 116 10.46 -9.70 12.53
C ALA A 116 10.52 -11.22 12.67
N GLN A 117 11.71 -11.73 13.01
CA GLN A 117 11.90 -13.16 13.26
C GLN A 117 11.51 -13.49 14.70
N PHE A 118 10.70 -14.54 14.87
CA PHE A 118 10.41 -15.12 16.18
C PHE A 118 10.94 -16.56 16.21
N SER A 119 11.74 -16.90 17.22
CA SER A 119 12.31 -18.24 17.41
C SER A 119 12.21 -18.67 18.85
N THR A 120 11.78 -19.91 19.06
CA THR A 120 11.65 -20.55 20.39
C THR A 120 12.84 -21.46 20.71
N SER A 121 13.96 -21.28 20.02
CA SER A 121 15.16 -22.09 20.21
C SER A 121 15.83 -21.83 21.56
N ASN A 122 15.70 -20.60 22.07
CA ASN A 122 16.36 -20.15 23.30
C ASN A 122 15.45 -20.22 24.55
N PHE A 123 14.19 -20.61 24.39
CA PHE A 123 13.23 -20.71 25.50
C PHE A 123 12.17 -21.78 25.18
N GLN A 124 11.95 -22.72 26.11
CA GLN A 124 10.94 -23.77 25.93
C GLN A 124 9.53 -23.19 26.06
N LEU A 125 8.82 -23.16 24.94
CA LEU A 125 7.38 -22.93 24.88
C LEU A 125 6.68 -24.25 24.54
N PRO A 126 5.57 -24.61 25.22
CA PRO A 126 4.76 -25.76 24.85
C PRO A 126 4.12 -25.56 23.46
N SER A 127 3.79 -26.66 22.77
CA SER A 127 2.94 -26.59 21.57
C SER A 127 1.60 -25.95 21.94
N GLY A 128 1.09 -25.08 21.08
CA GLY A 128 -0.13 -24.34 21.39
C GLY A 128 -0.37 -23.11 20.52
N ILE A 129 -1.39 -22.35 20.89
CA ILE A 129 -1.75 -21.09 20.24
C ILE A 129 -1.08 -19.94 20.97
N TYR A 130 -0.55 -19.01 20.19
CA TYR A 130 0.05 -17.77 20.64
C TYR A 130 -0.53 -16.61 19.84
N PHE A 131 -0.40 -15.41 20.36
CA PHE A 131 -0.84 -14.19 19.69
C PHE A 131 0.34 -13.25 19.51
N TYR A 132 0.32 -12.44 18.47
CA TYR A 132 1.22 -11.31 18.33
C TYR A 132 0.41 -10.06 18.00
N ARG A 133 0.81 -8.96 18.60
CA ARG A 133 0.16 -7.65 18.45
C ARG A 133 1.16 -6.65 17.92
N LEU A 134 0.80 -6.00 16.82
CA LEU A 134 1.51 -4.84 16.29
C LEU A 134 0.76 -3.58 16.74
N GLU A 135 1.46 -2.69 17.43
CA GLU A 135 1.00 -1.34 17.72
C GLU A 135 1.92 -0.36 16.99
N ALA A 136 1.33 0.52 16.18
CA ALA A 136 2.07 1.56 15.47
C ALA A 136 1.40 2.91 15.68
N ARG A 137 2.13 3.87 16.22
CA ARG A 137 1.69 5.26 16.38
C ARG A 137 2.44 6.16 15.43
N SER A 138 1.72 6.71 14.46
CA SER A 138 2.25 7.65 13.49
C SER A 138 2.78 8.91 14.15
N LYS A 139 3.97 9.34 13.73
CA LYS A 139 4.56 10.64 14.11
C LYS A 139 4.12 11.79 13.21
N VAL A 140 3.51 11.47 12.07
CA VAL A 140 3.15 12.46 11.04
C VAL A 140 1.65 12.78 11.06
N SER A 141 0.80 11.76 11.00
CA SER A 141 -0.64 11.93 10.79
C SER A 141 -1.49 11.66 12.04
N SER A 142 -0.86 11.50 13.21
CA SER A 142 -1.50 11.15 14.49
C SER A 142 -2.35 9.87 14.45
N LYS A 143 -2.25 9.07 13.39
CA LYS A 143 -2.92 7.76 13.28
C LYS A 143 -2.34 6.79 14.30
N HIS A 144 -3.23 6.01 14.90
CA HIS A 144 -2.87 4.89 15.76
C HIS A 144 -3.43 3.60 15.14
N TYR A 145 -2.55 2.62 14.95
CA TYR A 145 -2.89 1.31 14.40
C TYR A 145 -2.58 0.23 15.42
N THR A 146 -3.51 -0.71 15.58
CA THR A 146 -3.35 -1.89 16.41
C THR A 146 -3.97 -3.08 15.69
N GLU A 147 -3.19 -4.12 15.44
CA GLU A 147 -3.68 -5.38 14.87
C GLU A 147 -3.11 -6.56 15.66
N VAL A 148 -3.95 -7.57 15.88
CA VAL A 148 -3.59 -8.81 16.56
C VAL A 148 -3.81 -9.98 15.61
N ARG A 149 -2.86 -10.91 15.59
CA ARG A 149 -2.99 -12.17 14.86
C ARG A 149 -2.60 -13.35 15.74
N LYS A 150 -3.14 -14.52 15.40
CA LYS A 150 -2.83 -15.79 16.05
C LYS A 150 -1.75 -16.55 15.28
N MET A 151 -0.95 -17.35 15.98
CA MET A 151 -0.02 -18.33 15.41
C MET A 151 -0.06 -19.63 16.20
N ALA A 152 0.31 -20.73 15.56
CA ALA A 152 0.36 -22.06 16.16
C ALA A 152 1.80 -22.58 16.20
N LEU A 153 2.28 -22.96 17.38
CA LEU A 153 3.55 -23.67 17.57
C LEU A 153 3.26 -25.18 17.63
N LEU A 154 3.91 -25.95 16.77
CA LEU A 154 3.84 -27.42 16.77
C LEU A 154 5.24 -28.01 16.94
N ARG A 155 5.56 -28.48 18.14
CA ARG A 155 6.76 -29.28 18.39
C ARG A 155 6.51 -30.77 18.18
#